data_AF-A0A5J5PS53-F1
#
_entry.id   AF-A0A5J5PS53-F1
#
_cell.length_a   1.000
_cell.length_b   1.000
_cell.length_c   1.000
_cell.angle_alpha   90.00
_cell.angle_beta   90.00
_cell.angle_gamma   90.00
#
_symmetry.space_group_name_H-M   'P 1'
#
loop_
_entity.id
_entity.type
_entity.pdbx_description
1 polymer ?
#
loop_
_entity_poly.entity_id
_entity_poly.type
_entity_poly.pdbx_seq_one_letter_code
_entity_poly.pdbx_strand_id
1 'polypeptide(L)'
;MSMRRRPWINYGQYDNSSEDEPDHGKLNQVTARWRPEEACRPDIEDVPVFYPTDEEFEDTLKYIASIRPRAEQYGICRIVPPSSKMNKECDTILVNEESYLWHHSAYELQCL
;
A
#
# COMPACT_ATOMS: atom_id res chain seq x y z
N MET A 1 11.53 28.59 18.82
CA MET A 1 10.41 27.94 18.12
C MET A 1 10.35 26.49 18.59
N SER A 2 9.28 26.09 19.28
CA SER A 2 9.13 24.75 19.86
C SER A 2 8.81 23.74 18.76
N MET A 3 9.74 22.80 18.51
CA MET A 3 9.49 21.66 17.61
C MET A 3 8.42 20.77 18.25
N ARG A 4 7.24 20.73 17.63
CA ARG A 4 6.16 19.83 18.06
C ARG A 4 6.66 18.40 17.86
N ARG A 5 6.86 17.67 18.96
CA ARG A 5 7.26 16.26 18.90
C ARG A 5 6.17 15.48 18.16
N ARG A 6 6.60 14.74 17.14
CA ARG A 6 5.71 13.87 16.34
C ARG A 6 5.40 12.62 17.16
N PRO A 7 4.12 12.33 17.48
CA PRO A 7 3.73 11.23 18.38
C PRO A 7 4.18 9.84 17.93
N TRP A 8 4.43 9.65 16.63
CA TRP A 8 4.86 8.38 16.04
C TRP A 8 6.37 8.12 16.12
N ILE A 9 7.14 9.08 16.65
CA ILE A 9 8.58 8.91 16.83
C ILE A 9 8.79 8.51 18.29
N ASN A 10 9.19 7.25 18.52
CA ASN A 10 9.54 6.77 19.86
C ASN A 10 10.89 7.37 20.29
N TYR A 11 10.82 8.42 21.10
CA TYR A 11 11.98 9.01 21.76
C TYR A 11 12.23 8.25 23.06
N GLY A 12 12.76 7.03 22.95
CA GLY A 12 13.09 6.20 24.11
C GLY A 12 14.01 6.94 25.08
N GLN A 13 13.59 7.01 26.34
CA GLN A 13 14.37 7.49 27.48
C GLN A 13 15.32 6.36 27.88
N TYR A 14 16.62 6.52 27.58
CA TYR A 14 17.65 5.56 27.98
C TYR A 14 18.13 5.90 29.39
N ASP A 15 17.87 5.00 30.34
CA ASP A 15 18.51 5.01 31.65
C ASP A 15 20.01 4.75 31.47
N ASN A 16 20.84 5.72 31.89
CA ASN A 16 22.29 5.62 31.97
C ASN A 16 22.71 5.57 33.44
N SER A 17 23.36 4.49 33.84
CA SER A 17 24.24 4.47 35.03
C SER A 17 25.69 4.50 34.54
N SER A 18 26.33 5.68 34.73
CA SER A 18 27.72 5.99 35.15
C SER A 18 28.85 4.98 34.84
N GLU A 19 30.04 5.30 34.30
CA GLU A 19 30.85 6.52 34.00
C GLU A 19 31.94 6.05 32.97
N ASP A 20 32.34 6.79 31.93
CA ASP A 20 33.51 7.70 31.85
C ASP A 20 33.56 8.40 30.43
N GLU A 21 33.89 9.71 30.40
CA GLU A 21 33.89 10.74 29.31
C GLU A 21 35.13 10.74 28.35
N PRO A 22 35.29 11.58 27.26
CA PRO A 22 34.36 12.44 26.48
C PRO A 22 34.45 12.38 24.92
N ASP A 23 33.30 12.66 24.29
CA ASP A 23 33.01 13.59 23.17
C ASP A 23 33.75 13.57 21.80
N HIS A 24 33.35 12.65 20.92
CA HIS A 24 33.13 12.98 19.50
C HIS A 24 31.85 12.28 19.05
N GLY A 25 30.75 13.04 19.09
CA GLY A 25 29.37 12.62 18.89
C GLY A 25 29.17 11.60 17.78
N LYS A 26 29.05 10.33 18.17
CA LYS A 26 28.43 9.28 17.36
C LYS A 26 26.95 9.62 17.29
N LEU A 27 26.60 10.49 16.34
CA LEU A 27 25.23 10.86 16.04
C LEU A 27 24.44 9.56 15.85
N ASN A 28 23.53 9.30 16.78
CA ASN A 28 22.71 8.11 16.89
C ASN A 28 22.11 7.84 15.50
N GLN A 29 22.60 6.79 14.83
CA GLN A 29 22.19 6.47 13.48
C GLN A 29 20.73 5.98 13.56
N VAL A 30 19.79 6.90 13.36
CA VAL A 30 18.36 6.59 13.32
C VAL A 30 18.14 5.68 12.11
N THR A 31 18.15 4.38 12.37
CA THR A 31 17.77 3.38 11.38
C THR A 31 16.26 3.21 11.50
N ALA A 32 15.51 3.89 10.63
CA ALA A 32 14.08 3.67 10.44
C ALA A 32 13.87 2.28 9.80
N ARG A 33 14.07 1.23 10.59
CA ARG A 33 13.93 -0.16 10.17
C ARG A 33 12.53 -0.64 10.56
N TRP A 34 11.84 -1.30 9.62
CA TRP A 34 10.59 -1.98 9.91
C TRP A 34 10.79 -3.04 11.02
N ARG A 35 9.85 -3.08 11.98
CA ARG A 35 9.83 -4.00 13.12
C ARG A 35 8.54 -4.82 13.07
N PRO A 36 8.58 -6.09 12.63
CA PRO A 36 7.39 -6.94 12.53
C PRO A 36 6.66 -7.11 13.86
N GLU A 37 7.41 -7.19 14.96
CA GLU A 37 6.91 -7.38 16.32
C GLU A 37 6.10 -6.19 16.84
N GLU A 38 6.36 -4.98 16.31
CA GLU A 38 5.62 -3.76 16.63
C GLU A 38 4.50 -3.48 15.61
N ALA A 39 4.19 -4.41 14.71
CA ALA A 39 3.17 -4.22 13.68
C ALA A 39 1.75 -4.27 14.28
N CYS A 40 1.09 -3.12 14.33
CA CYS A 40 -0.32 -3.02 14.72
C CYS A 40 -1.23 -3.22 13.50
N ARG A 41 -1.39 -4.46 13.04
CA ARG A 41 -2.36 -4.78 11.99
C ARG A 41 -3.76 -4.88 12.60
N PRO A 42 -4.74 -4.08 12.16
CA PRO A 42 -6.11 -4.18 12.65
C PRO A 42 -6.73 -5.52 12.20
N ASP A 43 -7.60 -6.07 13.05
CA ASP A 43 -8.44 -7.22 12.71
C ASP A 43 -9.70 -6.69 12.01
N ILE A 44 -9.82 -6.95 10.71
CA ILE A 44 -10.88 -6.43 9.83
C ILE A 44 -11.46 -7.59 9.04
N GLU A 45 -12.78 -7.60 8.89
CA GLU A 45 -13.47 -8.59 8.08
C GLU A 45 -13.14 -8.44 6.59
N ASP A 46 -12.98 -9.58 5.92
CA ASP A 46 -12.76 -9.62 4.48
C ASP A 46 -14.01 -9.17 3.71
N VAL A 47 -13.75 -8.51 2.59
CA VAL A 47 -14.79 -8.04 1.67
C VAL A 47 -15.30 -9.18 0.80
N PRO A 48 -16.56 -9.12 0.31
CA PRO A 48 -17.07 -10.15 -0.59
C PRO A 48 -16.26 -10.20 -1.88
N VAL A 49 -16.00 -11.42 -2.33
CA VAL A 49 -15.27 -11.71 -3.57
C VAL A 49 -16.24 -12.32 -4.58
N PHE A 50 -16.28 -11.73 -5.77
CA PHE A 50 -17.13 -12.18 -6.88
C PHE A 50 -16.28 -12.74 -8.03
N TYR A 51 -16.79 -13.82 -8.64
CA TYR A 51 -16.16 -14.53 -9.74
C TYR A 51 -17.15 -14.58 -10.92
N PRO A 52 -17.25 -13.51 -11.72
CA PRO A 52 -18.09 -13.49 -12.91
C PRO A 52 -17.70 -14.59 -13.90
N THR A 53 -18.70 -15.11 -14.60
CA THR A 53 -18.48 -15.90 -15.82
C THR A 53 -18.08 -14.99 -16.99
N ASP A 54 -17.58 -15.56 -18.10
CA ASP A 54 -17.21 -14.79 -19.29
C ASP A 54 -18.37 -13.97 -19.88
N GLU A 55 -19.58 -14.54 -19.86
CA GLU A 55 -20.79 -13.87 -20.35
C GLU A 55 -21.22 -12.70 -19.46
N GLU A 56 -21.13 -12.88 -18.15
CA GLU A 56 -21.42 -11.81 -17.18
C GLU A 56 -20.37 -10.71 -17.24
N PHE A 57 -19.11 -11.06 -17.48
CA PHE A 57 -18.02 -10.10 -17.57
C PHE A 57 -18.00 -9.31 -18.88
N GLU A 58 -18.74 -9.77 -19.90
CA GLU A 58 -18.88 -9.04 -21.18
C GLU A 58 -19.56 -7.67 -20.98
N ASP A 59 -20.57 -7.59 -20.11
CA ASP A 59 -21.26 -6.34 -19.74
C ASP A 59 -20.96 -5.98 -18.29
N THR A 60 -19.83 -5.30 -18.08
CA THR A 60 -19.33 -4.91 -16.76
C THR A 60 -20.32 -4.04 -15.98
N LEU A 61 -21.01 -3.10 -16.62
CA LEU A 61 -21.97 -2.23 -15.94
C LEU A 61 -23.19 -3.02 -15.47
N LYS A 62 -23.69 -3.94 -16.30
CA LYS A 62 -24.79 -4.84 -15.93
C LYS A 62 -24.37 -5.78 -14.81
N TYR A 63 -23.15 -6.29 -14.83
CA TYR A 63 -22.62 -7.12 -13.74
C TYR A 63 -22.49 -6.35 -12.43
N ILE A 64 -21.94 -5.12 -12.46
CA ILE A 64 -21.86 -4.26 -11.27
C ILE A 64 -23.27 -4.00 -10.71
N ALA A 65 -24.25 -3.76 -11.58
CA ALA A 65 -25.64 -3.60 -11.15
C ALA A 65 -26.23 -4.86 -10.52
N SER A 66 -25.87 -6.06 -11.00
CA SER A 66 -26.37 -7.33 -10.45
C SER A 66 -25.79 -7.65 -9.07
N ILE A 67 -24.52 -7.32 -8.82
CA ILE A 67 -23.86 -7.58 -7.54
C ILE A 67 -24.07 -6.47 -6.49
N ARG A 68 -24.49 -5.27 -6.91
CA ARG A 68 -24.74 -4.11 -6.02
C ARG A 68 -25.49 -4.44 -4.73
N PRO A 69 -26.67 -5.10 -4.73
CA PRO A 69 -27.41 -5.35 -3.49
C PRO A 69 -26.64 -6.21 -2.48
N ARG A 70 -25.66 -7.02 -2.92
CA ARG A 70 -24.82 -7.84 -2.04
C ARG A 70 -23.56 -7.10 -1.58
N ALA A 71 -23.00 -6.25 -2.43
CA ALA A 71 -21.77 -5.49 -2.17
C ALA A 71 -22.00 -4.20 -1.39
N GLU A 72 -23.18 -3.57 -1.55
CA GLU A 72 -23.49 -2.24 -1.00
C GLU A 72 -23.37 -2.18 0.53
N GLN A 73 -23.75 -3.26 1.23
CA GLN A 73 -23.62 -3.35 2.69
C GLN A 73 -22.17 -3.25 3.19
N TYR A 74 -21.19 -3.63 2.37
CA TYR A 74 -19.76 -3.57 2.69
C TYR A 74 -19.09 -2.28 2.20
N GLY A 75 -19.73 -1.54 1.28
CA GLY A 75 -19.17 -0.36 0.61
C GLY A 75 -18.08 -0.65 -0.42
N ILE A 76 -17.35 -1.77 -0.29
CA ILE A 76 -16.30 -2.23 -1.20
C ILE A 76 -16.41 -3.75 -1.44
N CYS A 77 -16.02 -4.21 -2.62
CA CYS A 77 -15.91 -5.63 -2.94
C CYS A 77 -14.74 -5.91 -3.89
N ARG A 78 -14.34 -7.18 -3.99
CA ARG A 78 -13.32 -7.65 -4.95
C ARG A 78 -13.99 -8.41 -6.08
N ILE A 79 -13.68 -8.07 -7.33
CA ILE A 79 -14.11 -8.84 -8.51
C ILE A 79 -12.87 -9.47 -9.13
N VAL A 80 -12.86 -10.81 -9.21
CA VAL A 80 -11.78 -11.56 -9.86
C VAL A 80 -12.20 -11.79 -11.32
N PRO A 81 -11.49 -11.21 -12.30
CA PRO A 81 -11.85 -11.40 -13.70
C PRO A 81 -11.75 -12.88 -14.09
N PRO A 82 -12.58 -13.35 -15.03
CA PRO A 82 -12.49 -14.73 -15.50
C PRO A 82 -11.18 -14.97 -16.24
N SER A 83 -10.68 -16.19 -16.17
CA SER A 83 -9.36 -16.58 -16.72
C SER A 83 -9.22 -16.32 -18.23
N SER A 84 -10.33 -16.41 -18.98
CA SER A 84 -10.40 -16.15 -20.43
C SER A 84 -10.13 -14.68 -20.82
N LYS A 85 -10.30 -13.75 -19.88
CA LYS A 85 -10.15 -12.29 -20.12
C LYS A 85 -8.91 -11.69 -19.46
N MET A 86 -8.24 -12.44 -18.57
CA MET A 86 -7.07 -11.95 -17.81
C MET A 86 -5.80 -11.77 -18.64
N ASN A 87 -5.79 -12.21 -19.90
CA ASN A 87 -4.64 -12.21 -20.80
C ASN A 87 -4.77 -11.25 -22.00
N LYS A 88 -5.77 -10.37 -22.04
CA LYS A 88 -6.05 -9.63 -23.28
C LYS A 88 -5.08 -8.48 -23.59
N GLU A 89 -4.32 -7.96 -22.63
CA GLU A 89 -3.45 -6.79 -22.89
C GLU A 89 -2.36 -6.54 -21.83
N CYS A 90 -1.69 -7.60 -21.34
CA CYS A 90 -0.41 -7.42 -20.62
C CYS A 90 0.80 -8.06 -21.32
N ASP A 91 0.60 -8.74 -22.47
CA ASP A 91 1.66 -9.55 -23.09
C ASP A 91 2.09 -9.11 -24.50
N THR A 92 1.57 -8.02 -25.09
CA THR A 92 1.96 -7.69 -26.48
C THR A 92 1.81 -6.23 -26.92
N ILE A 93 2.11 -5.25 -26.07
CA ILE A 93 2.31 -3.85 -26.53
C ILE A 93 3.68 -3.33 -26.04
N LEU A 94 4.66 -3.48 -26.93
CA LEU A 94 5.88 -2.66 -27.08
C LEU A 94 6.89 -2.63 -25.92
N VAL A 95 7.79 -3.62 -25.92
CA VAL A 95 9.08 -3.63 -25.18
C VAL A 95 10.02 -2.45 -25.54
N ASN A 96 9.59 -1.48 -26.38
CA ASN A 96 10.39 -0.33 -26.77
C ASN A 96 9.79 1.03 -26.35
N GLU A 97 8.48 1.17 -26.12
CA GLU A 97 7.85 2.47 -25.79
C GLU A 97 7.41 2.61 -24.32
N GLU A 98 7.17 1.51 -23.59
CA GLU A 98 6.86 1.58 -22.15
C GLU A 98 8.03 2.05 -21.30
N SER A 99 9.28 1.84 -21.74
CA SER A 99 10.44 2.45 -21.08
C SER A 99 10.31 3.97 -21.03
N TYR A 100 9.65 4.60 -22.00
CA TYR A 100 9.48 6.04 -22.00
C TYR A 100 8.43 6.49 -20.98
N LEU A 101 7.30 5.78 -20.89
CA LEU A 101 6.24 6.09 -19.91
C LEU A 101 6.69 5.82 -18.47
N TRP A 102 7.37 4.71 -18.19
CA TRP A 102 7.92 4.44 -16.85
C TRP A 102 9.03 5.42 -16.46
N HIS A 103 9.90 5.84 -17.39
CA HIS A 103 10.99 6.77 -17.07
C HIS A 103 10.59 8.25 -17.06
N HIS A 104 9.53 8.67 -17.77
CA HIS A 104 9.11 10.07 -17.87
C HIS A 104 7.80 10.39 -17.16
N SER A 105 7.07 9.38 -16.66
CA SER A 105 5.98 9.62 -15.74
C SER A 105 6.54 9.99 -14.37
N ALA A 106 7.03 11.23 -14.26
CA ALA A 106 7.39 11.84 -12.99
C ALA A 106 6.09 12.21 -12.25
N TYR A 107 5.44 11.23 -11.62
CA TYR A 107 4.53 11.56 -10.53
C TYR A 107 5.38 12.09 -9.38
N GLU A 108 5.44 13.42 -9.28
CA GLU A 108 6.17 14.14 -8.25
C GLU A 108 5.47 13.90 -6.89
N LEU A 109 5.86 12.83 -6.20
CA LEU A 109 5.55 12.68 -4.78
C LEU A 109 6.43 13.67 -4.01
N GLN A 110 6.01 14.93 -3.99
CA GLN A 110 6.63 15.92 -3.13
C GLN A 110 6.21 15.59 -1.70
N CYS A 111 7.12 14.94 -0.97
CA CYS A 111 6.96 14.62 0.45
C CYS A 111 6.63 15.91 1.24
N LEU A 112 5.40 16.02 1.74
CA LEU A 112 4.99 17.00 2.76
C LEU A 112 5.35 16.51 4.18
#